data_AF-A0A0F2L6N2-F1
#
_entry.id   AF-A0A0F2L6N2-F1
#
_cell.length_a   1.000
_cell.length_b   1.000
_cell.length_c   1.000
_cell.angle_alpha   90.00
_cell.angle_beta   90.00
_cell.angle_gamma   90.00
#
_symmetry.space_group_name_H-M   'P 1'
#
loop_
_entity.id
_entity.type
_entity.pdbx_description
1 polymer ?
#
loop_
_entity_poly.entity_id
_entity_poly.type
_entity_poly.pdbx_seq_one_letter_code
_entity_poly.pdbx_strand_id
1 'polypeptide(L)'
;MDKQYLTLIILLSLIILSLSTIPTIAQQIQITIPAVNITITALSANGMPLTKYAIVGLNCEGLNTSEVGHLSTVIPIPSTGSITCKVYAYSFGIYSSKNITLTTSKSGETIPITLVIPVSGYYVPGIGFIPISTLIAIAIAIIIVIVLIVIALIEYYNWRKTRLARLIKPPEQ
;
A
#
# COMPACT_ATOMS: atom_id res chain seq x y z
N MET A 1 15.53 54.66 65.28
CA MET A 1 14.97 53.49 64.56
C MET A 1 15.48 52.24 65.27
N ASP A 2 14.62 51.65 66.09
CA ASP A 2 14.99 50.58 67.01
C ASP A 2 15.30 49.29 66.26
N LYS A 3 16.43 48.67 66.61
CA LYS A 3 16.92 47.40 66.05
C LYS A 3 15.84 46.30 66.00
N GLN A 4 14.87 46.35 66.92
CA GLN A 4 13.72 45.43 66.97
C GLN A 4 12.80 45.50 65.74
N TYR A 5 12.56 46.68 65.17
CA TYR A 5 11.72 46.83 63.98
C TYR A 5 12.41 46.27 62.74
N LEU A 6 13.73 46.47 62.63
CA LEU A 6 14.51 45.95 61.51
C LEU A 6 14.53 44.41 61.52
N THR A 7 14.69 43.79 62.70
CA THR A 7 14.65 42.34 62.84
C THR A 7 13.27 41.76 62.52
N LEU A 8 12.20 42.46 62.87
CA LEU A 8 10.83 42.00 62.61
C LEU A 8 10.54 41.99 61.10
N ILE A 9 10.98 43.04 60.38
CA ILE A 9 10.79 43.16 58.93
C ILE A 9 11.59 42.07 58.17
N ILE A 10 12.80 41.75 58.63
CA ILE A 10 13.65 40.71 58.03
C ILE A 10 13.08 39.30 58.29
N LEU A 11 12.54 39.05 59.49
CA LEU A 11 11.87 37.77 59.79
C LEU A 11 10.57 37.60 58.99
N LEU A 12 9.78 38.66 58.85
CA LEU A 12 8.54 38.61 58.09
C LEU A 12 8.79 38.40 56.59
N SER A 13 9.86 39.01 56.04
CA SER A 13 10.22 38.81 54.63
C SER A 13 10.79 37.41 54.35
N LEU A 14 11.53 36.81 55.30
CA LEU A 14 11.97 35.41 55.19
C LEU A 14 10.79 34.42 55.18
N ILE A 15 9.76 34.68 55.98
CA ILE A 15 8.56 33.83 56.04
C ILE A 15 7.80 33.90 54.71
N ILE A 16 7.63 35.10 54.13
CA ILE A 16 6.95 35.27 52.84
C ILE A 16 7.74 34.60 51.70
N LEU A 17 9.07 34.57 51.77
CA LEU A 17 9.92 33.86 50.79
C LEU A 17 9.78 32.32 50.88
N SER A 18 9.43 31.78 52.03
CA SER A 18 9.28 30.33 52.24
C SER A 18 7.93 29.76 51.78
N LEU A 19 6.89 30.58 51.63
CA LEU A 19 5.56 30.14 51.17
C LEU A 19 5.42 30.05 49.64
N SER A 20 6.36 30.60 48.86
CA SER A 20 6.28 30.62 47.39
C SER A 20 6.85 29.37 46.70
N THR A 21 7.35 28.40 47.47
CA THR A 21 7.94 27.15 46.95
C THR A 21 7.12 25.93 47.35
N ILE A 22 5.82 25.94 47.04
CA ILE A 22 5.06 24.69 47.00
C ILE A 22 5.40 24.04 45.65
N PRO A 23 6.16 22.92 45.60
CA PRO A 23 6.28 22.17 44.37
C PRO A 23 4.89 21.63 44.05
N THR A 24 4.26 22.19 43.02
CA THR A 24 3.11 21.56 42.39
C THR A 24 3.60 20.23 41.84
N ILE A 25 3.26 19.15 42.55
CA ILE A 25 3.41 17.79 42.03
C ILE A 25 2.41 17.68 40.88
N ALA A 26 2.83 18.12 39.70
CA ALA A 26 2.16 17.80 38.45
C ALA A 26 2.34 16.30 38.27
N GLN A 27 1.40 15.53 38.81
CA GLN A 27 1.36 14.09 38.66
C GLN A 27 1.07 13.82 37.18
N GLN A 28 2.13 13.62 36.41
CA GLN A 28 2.06 13.34 34.98
C GLN A 28 1.41 11.97 34.79
N ILE A 29 0.10 11.97 34.52
CA ILE A 29 -0.65 10.76 34.18
C ILE A 29 -0.16 10.29 32.82
N GLN A 30 0.74 9.30 32.80
CA GLN A 30 1.15 8.63 31.58
C GLN A 30 0.05 7.68 31.12
N ILE A 31 -0.84 8.14 30.25
CA ILE A 31 -1.84 7.30 29.59
C ILE A 31 -1.12 6.51 28.49
N THR A 32 -0.73 5.27 28.79
CA THR A 32 -0.16 4.36 27.79
C THR A 32 -1.32 3.68 27.05
N ILE A 33 -1.53 4.05 25.80
CA ILE A 33 -2.51 3.40 24.92
C ILE A 33 -1.80 2.25 24.20
N PRO A 34 -2.22 0.99 24.42
CA PRO A 34 -1.59 -0.12 23.72
C PRO A 34 -1.87 -0.01 22.23
N ALA A 35 -0.83 -0.05 21.41
CA ALA A 35 -0.93 0.05 19.96
C ALA A 35 -0.17 -1.09 19.28
N VAL A 36 -0.57 -1.45 18.06
CA VAL A 36 0.07 -2.48 17.22
C VAL A 36 0.31 -1.93 15.84
N ASN A 37 1.50 -2.17 15.29
CA ASN A 37 1.80 -1.82 13.91
C ASN A 37 1.46 -3.00 13.00
N ILE A 38 0.71 -2.78 11.94
CA ILE A 38 0.38 -3.81 10.95
C ILE A 38 0.97 -3.42 9.62
N THR A 39 1.68 -4.37 9.01
CA THR A 39 2.16 -4.27 7.64
C THR A 39 1.41 -5.24 6.76
N ILE A 40 0.82 -4.75 5.67
CA ILE A 40 0.00 -5.55 4.76
C ILE A 40 0.66 -5.55 3.40
N THR A 41 0.84 -6.75 2.86
CA THR A 41 1.38 -6.97 1.51
C THR A 41 0.48 -7.93 0.74
N ALA A 42 0.37 -7.68 -0.56
CA ALA A 42 -0.36 -8.54 -1.48
C ALA A 42 0.61 -9.35 -2.35
N LEU A 43 0.36 -10.65 -2.43
CA LEU A 43 1.07 -11.59 -3.30
C LEU A 43 0.10 -12.20 -4.31
N SER A 44 0.61 -12.58 -5.47
CA SER A 44 -0.12 -13.36 -6.47
C SER A 44 -0.21 -14.83 -6.06
N ALA A 45 -0.98 -15.62 -6.82
CA ALA A 45 -1.15 -17.06 -6.58
C ALA A 45 0.19 -17.83 -6.59
N ASN A 46 1.16 -17.35 -7.37
CA ASN A 46 2.52 -17.88 -7.45
C ASN A 46 3.53 -17.18 -6.51
N GLY A 47 3.05 -16.43 -5.50
CA GLY A 47 3.89 -15.83 -4.46
C GLY A 47 4.65 -14.58 -4.89
N MET A 48 4.39 -14.04 -6.09
CA MET A 48 5.07 -12.84 -6.57
C MET A 48 4.43 -11.58 -5.99
N PRO A 49 5.22 -10.55 -5.66
CA PRO A 49 4.70 -9.34 -5.04
C PRO A 49 3.88 -8.53 -6.04
N LEU A 50 2.66 -8.14 -5.62
CA LEU A 50 1.74 -7.35 -6.44
C LEU A 50 1.85 -5.84 -6.20
N THR A 51 2.83 -5.38 -5.41
CA THR A 51 3.07 -3.98 -4.98
C THR A 51 2.30 -2.92 -5.78
N LYS A 52 2.71 -2.55 -6.98
CA LYS A 52 2.07 -1.43 -7.71
C LYS A 52 0.68 -1.74 -8.30
N TYR A 53 0.23 -2.98 -8.22
CA TYR A 53 -0.95 -3.51 -8.91
C TYR A 53 -2.03 -4.01 -7.96
N ALA A 54 -1.81 -3.95 -6.64
CA ALA A 54 -2.78 -4.34 -5.64
C ALA A 54 -3.11 -3.17 -4.74
N ILE A 55 -4.40 -2.99 -4.45
CA ILE A 55 -4.88 -2.12 -3.37
C ILE A 55 -4.99 -3.00 -2.14
N VAL A 56 -4.26 -2.66 -1.09
CA VAL A 56 -4.35 -3.31 0.22
C VAL A 56 -5.08 -2.39 1.18
N GLY A 57 -5.87 -2.96 2.07
CA GLY A 57 -6.64 -2.17 3.02
C GLY A 57 -6.95 -2.91 4.29
N LEU A 58 -7.36 -2.12 5.27
CA LEU A 58 -7.66 -2.54 6.61
C LEU A 58 -8.94 -1.86 7.04
N ASN A 59 -9.89 -2.66 7.52
CA ASN A 59 -11.12 -2.18 8.12
C ASN A 59 -11.21 -2.72 9.56
N CYS A 60 -11.01 -1.84 10.53
CA CYS A 60 -11.18 -2.08 11.96
C CYS A 60 -12.33 -1.21 12.47
N GLU A 61 -12.80 -1.50 13.69
CA GLU A 61 -13.73 -0.63 14.40
C GLU A 61 -13.11 0.77 14.59
N GLY A 62 -13.66 1.78 13.90
CA GLY A 62 -13.18 3.17 13.97
C GLY A 62 -11.98 3.52 13.08
N LEU A 63 -11.41 2.58 12.32
CA LEU A 63 -10.30 2.83 11.40
C LEU A 63 -10.48 2.08 10.08
N ASN A 64 -10.63 2.83 8.99
CA ASN A 64 -10.66 2.29 7.63
C ASN A 64 -9.61 2.99 6.79
N THR A 65 -8.62 2.24 6.31
CA THR A 65 -7.52 2.78 5.49
C THR A 65 -7.19 1.82 4.37
N SER A 66 -6.74 2.37 3.25
CA SER A 66 -6.34 1.61 2.06
C SER A 66 -5.21 2.33 1.35
N GLU A 67 -4.25 1.56 0.86
CA GLU A 67 -3.08 2.06 0.15
C GLU A 67 -2.73 1.13 -1.01
N VAL A 68 -2.03 1.66 -2.02
CA VAL A 68 -1.56 0.85 -3.14
C VAL A 68 -0.26 0.13 -2.74
N GLY A 69 -0.32 -1.19 -2.74
CA GLY A 69 0.82 -2.09 -2.70
C GLY A 69 1.29 -2.53 -1.33
N HIS A 70 1.59 -1.57 -0.48
CA HIS A 70 1.96 -1.82 0.90
C HIS A 70 1.20 -0.84 1.78
N LEU A 71 0.71 -1.32 2.92
CA LEU A 71 0.09 -0.49 3.95
C LEU A 71 0.82 -0.76 5.26
N SER A 72 1.35 0.29 5.90
CA SER A 72 1.85 0.24 7.27
C SER A 72 0.99 1.16 8.12
N THR A 73 0.31 0.63 9.13
CA THR A 73 -0.55 1.47 9.98
C THR A 73 -0.53 1.00 11.42
N VAL A 74 -0.61 1.97 12.33
CA VAL A 74 -0.65 1.74 13.77
C VAL A 74 -2.10 1.77 14.23
N ILE A 75 -2.53 0.70 14.89
CA ILE A 75 -3.90 0.51 15.36
C ILE A 75 -3.88 0.57 16.88
N PRO A 76 -4.63 1.50 17.50
CA PRO A 76 -4.85 1.49 18.94
C PRO A 76 -5.74 0.30 19.31
N ILE A 77 -5.34 -0.44 20.34
CA ILE A 77 -6.11 -1.54 20.91
C ILE A 77 -6.75 -1.03 22.21
N PRO A 78 -8.00 -1.41 22.55
CA PRO A 78 -8.54 -1.13 23.87
C PRO A 78 -7.65 -1.73 24.97
N SER A 79 -7.50 -1.02 26.10
CA SER A 79 -6.63 -1.43 27.21
C SER A 79 -6.99 -2.78 27.83
N THR A 80 -8.25 -3.21 27.68
CA THR A 80 -8.73 -4.54 27.97
C THR A 80 -9.59 -5.04 26.80
N GLY A 81 -9.25 -6.20 26.25
CA GLY A 81 -10.02 -6.84 25.19
C GLY A 81 -9.26 -7.05 23.88
N SER A 82 -10.02 -7.18 22.81
CA SER A 82 -9.52 -7.48 21.47
C SER A 82 -10.31 -6.73 20.41
N ILE A 83 -9.64 -6.24 19.38
CA ILE A 83 -10.27 -5.66 18.20
C ILE A 83 -10.15 -6.63 17.02
N THR A 84 -11.26 -6.85 16.32
CA THR A 84 -11.25 -7.64 15.08
C THR A 84 -11.16 -6.70 13.90
N CYS A 85 -10.18 -6.93 13.03
CA CYS A 85 -9.99 -6.18 11.81
C CYS A 85 -10.11 -7.09 10.60
N LYS A 86 -10.73 -6.59 9.54
CA LYS A 86 -10.75 -7.23 8.23
C LYS A 86 -9.67 -6.60 7.36
N VAL A 87 -8.66 -7.40 7.03
CA VAL A 87 -7.64 -7.02 6.07
C VAL A 87 -8.08 -7.51 4.71
N TYR A 88 -7.90 -6.70 3.69
CA TYR A 88 -8.25 -7.07 2.33
C TYR A 88 -7.23 -6.60 1.32
N ALA A 89 -7.21 -7.29 0.19
CA ALA A 89 -6.40 -6.95 -0.95
C ALA A 89 -7.21 -7.16 -2.23
N TYR A 90 -7.05 -6.26 -3.18
CA TYR A 90 -7.76 -6.27 -4.45
C TYR A 90 -6.79 -5.99 -5.60
N SER A 91 -6.83 -6.82 -6.64
CA SER A 91 -5.98 -6.66 -7.82
C SER A 91 -6.65 -7.30 -9.03
N PHE A 92 -6.57 -6.67 -10.20
CA PHE A 92 -7.09 -7.18 -11.47
C PHE A 92 -8.54 -7.75 -11.42
N GLY A 93 -9.44 -7.12 -10.66
CA GLY A 93 -10.83 -7.60 -10.55
C GLY A 93 -11.07 -8.67 -9.48
N ILE A 94 -10.02 -9.12 -8.79
CA ILE A 94 -10.08 -10.22 -7.82
C ILE A 94 -9.82 -9.68 -6.41
N TYR A 95 -10.61 -10.15 -5.45
CA TYR A 95 -10.57 -9.76 -4.04
C TYR A 95 -10.13 -10.93 -3.16
N SER A 96 -9.30 -10.65 -2.15
CA SER A 96 -8.92 -11.58 -1.09
C SER A 96 -9.01 -10.87 0.26
N SER A 97 -9.48 -11.57 1.30
CA SER A 97 -9.60 -10.98 2.63
C SER A 97 -9.36 -11.97 3.74
N LYS A 98 -8.91 -11.46 4.88
CA LYS A 98 -8.66 -12.24 6.09
C LYS A 98 -9.06 -11.41 7.30
N ASN A 99 -9.76 -12.03 8.23
CA ASN A 99 -10.02 -11.44 9.55
C ASN A 99 -8.83 -11.72 10.47
N ILE A 100 -8.42 -10.71 11.22
CA ILE A 100 -7.40 -10.80 12.24
C ILE A 100 -7.95 -10.26 13.55
N THR A 101 -7.53 -10.86 14.65
CA THR A 101 -7.91 -10.42 15.99
C THR A 101 -6.65 -9.93 16.69
N LEU A 102 -6.64 -8.64 17.02
CA LEU A 102 -5.55 -8.00 17.74
C LEU A 102 -5.90 -7.95 19.21
N THR A 103 -4.99 -8.43 20.05
CA THR A 103 -5.17 -8.45 21.50
C THR A 103 -4.11 -7.58 22.15
N THR A 104 -4.36 -7.13 23.38
CA THR A 104 -3.41 -6.32 24.16
C THR A 104 -2.05 -6.99 24.35
N SER A 105 -2.01 -8.33 24.36
CA SER A 105 -0.77 -9.12 24.43
C SER A 105 0.21 -8.86 23.27
N LYS A 106 -0.30 -8.34 22.15
CA LYS A 106 0.48 -8.01 20.95
C LYS A 106 0.92 -6.55 20.89
N SER A 107 0.64 -5.76 21.92
CA SER A 107 1.01 -4.34 21.93
C SER A 107 2.51 -4.13 21.76
N GLY A 108 2.89 -3.17 20.91
CA GLY A 108 4.27 -2.86 20.56
C GLY A 108 4.86 -3.78 19.47
N GLU A 109 4.14 -4.84 19.07
CA GLU A 109 4.59 -5.75 18.01
C GLU A 109 4.26 -5.17 16.61
N THR A 110 5.09 -5.52 15.63
CA THR A 110 4.77 -5.32 14.21
C THR A 110 4.29 -6.65 13.63
N ILE A 111 3.04 -6.71 13.19
CA ILE A 111 2.43 -7.94 12.65
C ILE A 111 2.41 -7.86 11.12
N PRO A 112 3.24 -8.65 10.41
CA PRO A 112 3.18 -8.75 8.97
C PRO A 112 2.04 -9.64 8.51
N ILE A 113 1.26 -9.15 7.54
CA ILE A 113 0.12 -9.84 6.95
C ILE A 113 0.33 -9.92 5.45
N THR A 114 0.47 -11.15 4.96
CA THR A 114 0.55 -11.45 3.53
C THR A 114 -0.80 -12.00 3.06
N LEU A 115 -1.42 -11.33 2.10
CA LEU A 115 -2.63 -11.79 1.43
C LEU A 115 -2.29 -12.32 0.06
N VAL A 116 -2.70 -13.56 -0.21
CA VAL A 116 -2.59 -14.16 -1.54
C VAL A 116 -3.86 -13.84 -2.32
N ILE A 117 -3.70 -13.16 -3.44
CA ILE A 117 -4.76 -12.91 -4.43
C ILE A 117 -4.62 -13.98 -5.51
N PRO A 118 -5.70 -14.71 -5.87
CA PRO A 118 -5.66 -15.77 -6.87
C PRO A 118 -5.58 -15.22 -8.32
N VAL A 119 -4.62 -14.32 -8.56
CA VAL A 119 -4.22 -13.84 -9.88
C VAL A 119 -2.98 -14.58 -10.33
N SER A 120 -2.98 -15.00 -11.59
CA SER A 120 -1.83 -15.63 -12.23
C SER A 120 -1.18 -14.66 -13.21
N GLY A 121 0.14 -14.63 -13.23
CA GLY A 121 0.92 -13.68 -14.00
C GLY A 121 2.40 -13.98 -13.91
N TYR A 122 3.20 -13.12 -14.54
CA TYR A 122 4.65 -13.18 -14.54
C TYR A 122 5.23 -11.85 -14.05
N TYR A 123 6.26 -11.90 -13.21
CA TYR A 123 6.97 -10.71 -12.75
C TYR A 123 8.15 -10.44 -13.67
N VAL A 124 8.14 -9.30 -14.35
CA VAL A 124 9.25 -8.85 -15.19
C VAL A 124 10.05 -7.80 -14.42
N PRO A 125 11.34 -8.05 -14.10
CA PRO A 125 12.19 -7.08 -13.44
C PRO A 125 12.20 -5.72 -14.17
N GLY A 126 12.05 -4.63 -13.42
CA GLY A 126 12.00 -3.27 -13.97
C GLY A 126 10.63 -2.81 -14.49
N ILE A 127 9.75 -3.73 -14.90
CA ILE A 127 8.40 -3.42 -15.38
C ILE A 127 7.36 -3.67 -14.29
N GLY A 128 7.41 -4.84 -13.65
CA GLY A 128 6.48 -5.26 -12.61
C GLY A 128 5.70 -6.53 -12.97
N PHE A 129 4.58 -6.75 -12.27
CA PHE A 129 3.71 -7.91 -12.48
C PHE A 129 2.82 -7.72 -13.71
N ILE A 130 2.85 -8.69 -14.62
CA ILE A 130 2.02 -8.73 -15.82
C ILE A 130 1.04 -9.92 -15.70
N PRO A 131 -0.27 -9.69 -15.67
CA PRO A 131 -1.24 -10.78 -15.59
C PRO A 131 -1.24 -11.58 -16.91
N ILE A 132 -1.58 -12.87 -16.82
CA ILE A 132 -1.61 -13.76 -18.00
C ILE A 132 -2.57 -13.24 -19.08
N SER A 133 -3.68 -12.62 -18.68
CA SER A 133 -4.64 -12.02 -19.61
C SER A 133 -3.99 -10.98 -20.54
N THR A 134 -3.11 -10.14 -20.00
CA THR A 134 -2.36 -9.14 -20.79
C THR A 134 -1.37 -9.80 -21.73
N LEU A 135 -0.68 -10.86 -21.30
CA LEU A 135 0.25 -11.61 -22.16
C LEU A 135 -0.49 -12.24 -23.35
N ILE A 136 -1.65 -12.85 -23.11
CA ILE A 136 -2.50 -13.42 -24.15
C ILE A 136 -2.97 -12.32 -25.12
N ALA A 137 -3.42 -11.18 -24.60
CA ALA A 137 -3.86 -10.06 -25.45
C ALA A 137 -2.74 -9.54 -26.36
N ILE A 138 -1.51 -9.40 -25.83
CA ILE A 138 -0.33 -9.02 -26.62
C ILE A 138 -0.02 -10.05 -27.70
N ALA A 139 -0.05 -11.34 -27.36
CA ALA A 139 0.20 -12.41 -28.33
C ALA A 139 -0.83 -12.39 -29.48
N ILE A 140 -2.12 -12.23 -29.16
CA ILE A 140 -3.19 -12.12 -30.16
C ILE A 140 -2.97 -10.88 -31.06
N ALA A 141 -2.63 -9.73 -30.47
CA ALA A 141 -2.37 -8.52 -31.23
C ALA A 141 -1.22 -8.69 -32.23
N ILE A 142 -0.12 -9.34 -31.81
CA ILE A 142 1.02 -9.63 -32.69
C ILE A 142 0.60 -10.56 -33.84
N ILE A 143 -0.18 -11.60 -33.56
CA ILE A 143 -0.67 -12.52 -34.60
C ILE A 143 -1.52 -11.78 -35.63
N ILE A 144 -2.41 -10.88 -35.21
CA ILE A 144 -3.23 -10.07 -36.11
C ILE A 144 -2.35 -9.21 -37.02
N VAL A 145 -1.34 -8.54 -36.46
CA VAL A 145 -0.41 -7.72 -37.26
C VAL A 145 0.34 -8.57 -38.29
N ILE A 146 0.82 -9.75 -37.91
CA ILE A 146 1.49 -10.67 -38.83
C ILE A 146 0.56 -11.09 -39.97
N VAL A 147 -0.69 -11.44 -39.66
CA VAL A 147 -1.70 -11.81 -40.67
C VAL A 147 -1.94 -10.66 -41.65
N LEU A 148 -2.08 -9.43 -41.16
CA LEU A 148 -2.25 -8.25 -42.01
C LEU A 148 -1.05 -8.02 -42.94
N ILE A 149 0.18 -8.20 -42.42
CA ILE A 149 1.40 -8.09 -43.24
C ILE A 149 1.41 -9.17 -44.32
N VAL A 150 1.07 -10.41 -43.98
CA VAL A 150 1.03 -11.51 -44.96
C VAL A 150 0.00 -11.24 -46.06
N ILE A 151 -1.20 -10.78 -45.71
CA ILE A 151 -2.23 -10.39 -46.69
C ILE A 151 -1.70 -9.29 -47.60
N ALA A 152 -1.10 -8.24 -47.03
CA ALA A 152 -0.53 -7.12 -47.78
C ALA A 152 0.59 -7.58 -48.73
N LEU A 153 1.46 -8.51 -48.29
CA LEU A 153 2.52 -9.07 -49.14
C LEU A 153 1.96 -9.92 -50.29
N ILE A 154 0.92 -10.73 -50.04
CA ILE A 154 0.26 -11.53 -51.07
C ILE A 154 -0.40 -10.60 -52.11
N GLU A 155 -1.12 -9.58 -51.66
CA GLU A 155 -1.77 -8.60 -52.53
C GLU A 155 -0.73 -7.84 -53.36
N TYR A 156 0.34 -7.36 -52.72
CA TYR A 156 1.43 -6.69 -53.40
C TYR A 156 2.10 -7.59 -54.45
N TYR A 157 2.35 -8.86 -54.12
CA TYR A 157 2.92 -9.83 -55.05
C TYR A 157 2.02 -10.04 -56.28
N ASN A 158 0.71 -10.23 -56.06
CA ASN A 158 -0.26 -10.41 -57.12
C ASN A 158 -0.41 -9.16 -58.00
N TRP A 159 -0.42 -7.96 -57.39
CA TRP A 159 -0.42 -6.69 -58.10
C TRP A 159 0.82 -6.54 -58.99
N ARG A 160 2.01 -6.83 -58.44
CA ARG A 160 3.28 -6.73 -59.18
C ARG A 160 3.32 -7.70 -60.36
N LYS A 161 2.90 -8.96 -60.16
CA LYS A 161 2.84 -9.98 -61.22
C LYS A 161 1.94 -9.53 -62.37
N THR A 162 0.77 -8.99 -62.05
CA THR A 162 -0.19 -8.48 -63.06
C THR A 162 0.37 -7.31 -63.85
N ARG A 163 1.10 -6.39 -63.20
CA ARG A 163 1.76 -5.26 -63.87
C ARG A 163 2.85 -5.71 -64.84
N LEU A 164 3.68 -6.67 -64.45
CA LEU A 164 4.75 -7.20 -65.31
C LEU A 164 4.20 -7.93 -66.54
N ALA A 165 3.12 -8.72 -66.38
CA ALA A 165 2.51 -9.42 -67.50
C ALA A 165 1.97 -8.47 -68.59
N ARG A 166 1.46 -7.30 -68.19
CA ARG A 166 0.98 -6.27 -69.14
C ARG A 166 2.11 -5.60 -69.92
N LEU A 167 3.32 -5.53 -69.36
CA LEU A 167 4.47 -4.90 -70.02
C LEU A 167 5.17 -5.84 -71.02
N ILE A 168 4.95 -7.15 -70.91
CA ILE A 168 5.62 -8.18 -71.73
C ILE A 168 4.72 -8.64 -72.91
N LYS A 169 3.43 -8.29 -72.92
CA LYS A 169 2.54 -8.68 -74.03
C LYS A 169 3.01 -7.97 -75.33
N PRO A 170 3.37 -8.72 -76.41
CA PRO A 170 3.78 -8.11 -77.67
C PRO A 170 2.61 -7.32 -78.29
N PRO A 171 2.87 -6.26 -79.09
CA PRO A 171 1.80 -5.57 -79.80
C PRO A 171 1.09 -6.57 -80.73
N GLU A 172 -0.25 -6.65 -80.60
CA GLU A 172 -1.09 -7.42 -81.52
C GLU A 172 -0.92 -6.81 -82.91
N GLN A 173 -0.45 -7.63 -83.87
CA GLN A 173 -0.38 -7.30 -85.30
C GLN A 173 -1.74 -7.45 -85.96
#